data_AF-A0A6L2P6C5-F1
#
_entry.id   AF-A0A6L2P6C5-F1
#
_cell.length_a   1.000
_cell.length_b   1.000
_cell.length_c   1.000
_cell.angle_alpha   90.00
_cell.angle_beta   90.00
_cell.angle_gamma   90.00
#
_symmetry.space_group_name_H-M   'P 1'
#
loop_
_entity.id
_entity.type
_entity.pdbx_description
1 polymer ?
#
loop_
_entity_poly.entity_id
_entity_poly.type
_entity_poly.pdbx_seq_one_letter_code
_entity_poly.pdbx_strand_id
1 'polypeptide(L)'
;MCNDDLHKFSDGTLNDVRTALDDRLKGIQMQYLPQTIWTQSDKDRVAAMIQAIDKQLKTRRIMQSLEKFVGGRLYKGDFRMLQRTI
;
A
#
# COMPACT_ATOMS: atom_id res chain seq x y z
N MET A 1 -10.66 15.42 -16.08
CA MET A 1 -11.08 15.61 -14.68
C MET A 1 -11.69 14.32 -14.20
N CYS A 2 -10.99 13.55 -13.37
CA CYS A 2 -11.50 12.33 -12.71
C CYS A 2 -10.52 11.82 -11.62
N ASN A 3 -9.62 12.67 -11.09
CA ASN A 3 -8.52 12.23 -10.21
C ASN A 3 -8.69 12.63 -8.73
N ASP A 4 -9.67 13.47 -8.39
CA ASP A 4 -9.87 13.98 -7.03
C ASP A 4 -10.59 12.99 -6.10
N ASP A 5 -11.47 12.15 -6.64
CA ASP A 5 -12.26 11.21 -5.82
C ASP A 5 -11.45 10.01 -5.32
N LEU A 6 -10.39 9.61 -6.05
CA LEU A 6 -9.44 8.57 -5.61
C LEU A 6 -8.44 9.09 -4.56
N HIS A 7 -8.14 10.39 -4.54
CA HIS A 7 -7.29 10.98 -3.51
C HIS A 7 -8.01 11.05 -2.15
N LYS A 8 -9.32 11.31 -2.14
CA LYS A 8 -10.15 11.26 -0.92
C LYS A 8 -10.21 9.86 -0.28
N PHE A 9 -10.12 8.80 -1.07
CA PHE A 9 -10.04 7.42 -0.57
C PHE A 9 -8.63 7.04 -0.06
N SER A 10 -7.60 7.79 -0.44
CA SER A 10 -6.19 7.41 -0.23
C SER A 10 -5.63 7.80 1.13
N ASP A 11 -6.14 8.85 1.78
CA ASP A 11 -5.48 9.39 2.97
C ASP A 11 -6.29 9.19 4.25
N GLY A 12 -7.60 9.46 4.26
CA GLY A 12 -8.45 9.25 5.44
C GLY A 12 -8.69 7.78 5.75
N THR A 13 -9.25 7.04 4.79
CA THR A 13 -9.60 5.62 4.96
C THR A 13 -8.38 4.75 5.23
N LEU A 14 -7.24 5.07 4.61
CA LEU A 14 -5.98 4.35 4.80
C LEU A 14 -5.35 4.65 6.16
N ASN A 15 -5.53 5.87 6.69
CA ASN A 15 -5.13 6.22 8.04
C ASN A 15 -6.04 5.52 9.07
N ASP A 16 -7.35 5.45 8.83
CA ASP A 16 -8.28 4.74 9.71
C ASP A 16 -8.00 3.23 9.76
N VAL A 17 -7.68 2.63 8.62
CA VAL A 17 -7.24 1.21 8.55
C VAL A 17 -5.92 1.01 9.30
N ARG A 18 -4.98 1.96 9.23
CA ARG A 18 -3.73 1.93 10.00
C ARG A 18 -3.99 2.02 11.51
N THR A 19 -4.84 2.95 11.93
CA THR A 19 -5.21 3.12 13.35
C THR A 19 -5.92 1.87 13.89
N ALA A 20 -6.91 1.34 13.15
CA ALA A 20 -7.63 0.14 13.55
C ALA A 20 -6.72 -1.10 13.63
N LEU A 21 -5.72 -1.20 12.75
CA LEU A 21 -4.72 -2.24 12.80
C LEU A 21 -3.79 -2.09 14.03
N ASP A 22 -3.33 -0.87 14.31
CA ASP A 22 -2.47 -0.56 15.47
C ASP A 22 -3.17 -0.84 16.80
N ASP A 23 -4.44 -0.43 16.94
CA ASP A 23 -5.25 -0.67 18.14
C ASP A 23 -5.48 -2.17 18.37
N ARG A 24 -5.73 -2.94 17.30
CA ARG A 24 -5.86 -4.39 17.38
C ARG A 24 -4.53 -5.06 17.73
N LEU A 25 -3.42 -4.55 17.20
CA LEU A 25 -2.08 -5.03 17.53
C LEU A 25 -1.73 -4.76 19.00
N LYS A 26 -2.06 -3.57 19.50
CA LYS A 26 -1.92 -3.20 20.91
C LYS A 26 -2.79 -4.07 21.81
N GLY A 27 -4.02 -4.40 21.41
CA GLY A 27 -4.88 -5.32 22.14
C GLY A 27 -4.27 -6.73 22.23
N ILE A 28 -3.71 -7.23 21.13
CA ILE A 28 -3.00 -8.53 21.09
C ILE A 28 -1.72 -8.47 21.94
N GLN A 29 -0.97 -7.36 21.88
CA GLN A 29 0.19 -7.14 22.74
C GLN A 29 -0.19 -7.12 24.22
N MET A 30 -1.21 -6.36 24.62
CA MET A 30 -1.62 -6.26 26.02
C MET A 30 -2.19 -7.57 26.58
N GLN A 31 -2.93 -8.35 25.77
CA GLN A 31 -3.54 -9.59 26.25
C GLN A 31 -2.56 -10.78 26.30
N TYR A 32 -1.59 -10.86 25.39
CA TYR A 32 -0.71 -12.04 25.29
C TYR A 32 0.75 -11.78 25.61
N LEU A 33 1.20 -10.53 25.55
CA LEU A 33 2.58 -10.12 25.76
C LEU A 33 2.59 -9.01 26.83
N PRO A 34 2.35 -9.33 28.12
CA PRO A 34 2.73 -8.40 29.17
C PRO A 34 4.20 -8.06 28.94
N GLN A 35 4.51 -6.75 28.95
CA GLN A 35 5.70 -6.06 28.42
C GLN A 35 7.08 -6.57 28.90
N THR A 36 7.15 -7.71 29.57
CA THR A 36 8.31 -8.31 30.21
C THR A 36 9.14 -9.24 29.30
N ILE A 37 8.63 -9.62 28.11
CA ILE A 37 9.32 -10.56 27.18
C ILE A 37 9.44 -9.99 25.75
N TRP A 38 9.52 -8.67 25.60
CA TRP A 38 10.03 -8.10 24.33
C TRP A 38 11.49 -7.76 24.54
N THR A 39 12.37 -8.65 24.09
CA THR A 39 13.79 -8.31 24.02
C THR A 39 13.99 -7.18 23.02
N GLN A 40 15.00 -6.34 23.24
CA GLN A 40 15.34 -5.24 22.32
C GLN A 40 15.46 -5.74 20.87
N SER A 41 15.98 -6.96 20.70
CA SER A 41 16.07 -7.66 19.42
C SER A 41 14.72 -7.90 18.73
N ASP A 42 13.65 -8.20 19.47
CA ASP A 42 12.30 -8.37 18.89
C ASP A 42 11.73 -7.03 18.41
N LYS A 43 11.99 -5.95 19.15
CA LYS A 43 11.62 -4.58 18.73
C LYS A 43 12.36 -4.18 17.46
N ASP A 44 13.66 -4.44 17.41
CA ASP A 44 14.48 -4.15 16.22
C ASP A 44 14.03 -4.99 15.01
N ARG A 45 13.65 -6.26 15.23
CA ARG A 45 13.11 -7.12 14.17
C ARG A 45 11.78 -6.61 13.62
N VAL A 46 10.87 -6.16 14.49
CA VAL A 46 9.59 -5.59 14.06
C VAL A 46 9.79 -4.26 13.35
N ALA A 47 10.70 -3.40 13.83
CA ALA A 47 11.06 -2.16 13.14
C ALA A 47 11.62 -2.45 11.74
N ALA A 48 12.49 -3.45 11.59
CA ALA A 48 13.02 -3.88 10.30
C ALA A 48 11.93 -4.42 9.36
N MET A 49 10.97 -5.19 9.88
CA MET A 49 9.83 -5.67 9.10
C MET A 49 8.95 -4.52 8.62
N ILE A 50 8.63 -3.55 9.48
CA ILE A 50 7.86 -2.35 9.13
C ILE A 50 8.60 -1.54 8.05
N GLN A 51 9.92 -1.37 8.19
CA GLN A 51 10.74 -0.67 7.22
C GLN A 51 10.78 -1.39 5.87
N ALA A 52 10.85 -2.73 5.87
CA ALA A 52 10.81 -3.54 4.65
C ALA A 52 9.46 -3.41 3.93
N ILE A 53 8.36 -3.36 4.67
CA ILE A 53 7.00 -3.14 4.12
C ILE A 53 6.90 -1.73 3.53
N ASP A 54 7.35 -0.69 4.23
CA ASP A 54 7.36 0.69 3.71
C ASP A 54 8.18 0.80 2.41
N LYS A 55 9.36 0.15 2.36
CA LYS A 55 10.21 0.10 1.18
C LYS A 55 9.50 -0.58 0.00
N GLN A 56 8.86 -1.71 0.22
CA GLN A 56 8.06 -2.42 -0.79
C GLN A 56 6.88 -1.57 -1.29
N LEU A 57 6.18 -0.88 -0.39
CA LEU A 57 5.06 0.00 -0.74
C LEU A 57 5.51 1.21 -1.55
N LYS A 58 6.65 1.83 -1.21
CA LYS A 58 7.25 2.92 -1.99
C LYS A 58 7.59 2.46 -3.42
N THR A 59 8.20 1.30 -3.58
CA THR A 59 8.50 0.75 -4.91
C THR A 59 7.23 0.48 -5.71
N ARG A 60 6.19 -0.09 -5.09
CA ARG A 60 4.88 -0.30 -5.75
C ARG A 60 4.23 1.01 -6.17
N ARG A 61 4.30 2.06 -5.34
CA ARG A 61 3.75 3.38 -5.66
C ARG A 61 4.47 4.03 -6.85
N ILE A 62 5.80 3.91 -6.90
CA ILE A 62 6.60 4.38 -8.03
C ILE A 62 6.25 3.60 -9.30
N MET A 63 6.19 2.27 -9.25
CA MET A 63 5.80 1.44 -10.41
C MET A 63 4.40 1.78 -10.91
N GLN A 64 3.41 1.93 -10.04
CA GLN A 64 2.06 2.33 -10.44
C GLN A 64 2.02 3.74 -11.06
N SER A 65 2.81 4.69 -10.55
CA SER A 65 2.90 6.02 -11.14
C SER A 65 3.55 5.98 -12.53
N LEU A 66 4.57 5.11 -12.71
CA LEU A 66 5.26 4.90 -13.98
C LEU A 66 4.36 4.17 -14.99
N GLU A 67 3.59 3.18 -14.54
CA GLU A 67 2.60 2.47 -15.36
C GLU A 67 1.51 3.44 -15.84
N LYS A 68 0.99 4.32 -14.98
CA LYS A 68 0.04 5.36 -15.39
C LYS A 68 0.66 6.39 -16.35
N PHE A 69 1.94 6.69 -16.18
CA PHE A 69 2.69 7.58 -17.07
C PHE A 69 2.89 6.97 -18.46
N VAL A 70 3.20 5.67 -18.53
CA VAL A 70 3.39 4.92 -19.78
C VAL A 70 2.04 4.54 -20.43
N GLY A 71 1.06 4.10 -19.64
CA GLY A 71 -0.30 3.72 -20.05
C GLY A 71 -1.20 4.91 -20.44
N GLY A 72 -0.80 6.14 -20.13
CA GLY A 72 -1.42 7.36 -20.66
C GLY A 72 -1.06 7.68 -22.12
N ARG A 73 -0.08 6.98 -22.72
CA ARG A 73 0.41 7.25 -24.09
C ARG A 73 0.08 6.17 -25.13
N LEU A 74 -0.33 4.97 -24.74
CA LEU A 74 -0.76 3.90 -25.65
C LEU A 74 -1.88 3.12 -24.95
N TYR A 75 -2.91 2.71 -25.68
CA TYR A 75 -4.20 2.11 -25.25
C TYR A 75 -5.45 3.03 -25.26
N LYS A 76 -5.49 4.03 -26.14
CA LYS A 76 -6.78 4.56 -26.65
C LYS A 76 -7.00 4.35 -28.15
N GLY A 77 -6.01 3.80 -28.87
CA GLY A 77 -6.04 3.66 -30.33
C GLY A 77 -6.53 2.31 -30.86
N ASP A 78 -5.94 1.18 -30.46
CA ASP A 78 -5.74 0.15 -31.49
C ASP A 78 -6.28 -1.26 -31.21
N PHE A 79 -7.16 -1.45 -30.23
CA PHE A 79 -7.83 -2.77 -30.05
C PHE A 79 -9.06 -2.95 -30.94
N ARG A 80 -9.50 -1.89 -31.64
CA ARG A 80 -10.62 -1.97 -32.60
C ARG A 80 -10.16 -2.23 -34.05
N MET A 81 -8.86 -2.18 -34.34
CA MET A 81 -8.32 -2.38 -35.70
C MET A 81 -7.98 -3.84 -36.03
N LEU A 82 -7.89 -4.72 -35.04
CA LEU A 82 -7.56 -6.14 -35.24
C LEU A 82 -8.76 -7.03 -35.62
N GLN A 83 -9.97 -6.47 -35.73
CA GLN A 83 -11.19 -7.24 -35.98
C GLN A 83 -11.76 -7.10 -37.40
N ARG A 84 -11.04 -6.49 -38.34
CA ARG A 84 -11.53 -6.35 -39.72
C ARG A 84 -10.43 -6.47 -40.77
N THR A 85 -9.93 -7.70 -40.90
CA THR A 85 -9.30 -8.17 -42.15
C THR A 85 -9.93 -9.50 -42.53
N ILE A 86 -11.11 -9.40 -43.16
CA ILE A 86 -11.57 -10.24 -44.27
C ILE A 86 -11.99 -9.27 -45.36
#